data_AF-A0A3D1M0D9-F1
#
_entry.id   AF-A0A3D1M0D9-F1
#
_cell.length_a   1.000
_cell.length_b   1.000
_cell.length_c   1.000
_cell.angle_alpha   90.00
_cell.angle_beta   90.00
_cell.angle_gamma   90.00
#
_symmetry.space_group_name_H-M   'P 1'
#
loop_
_entity.id
_entity.type
_entity.pdbx_description
1 polymer ?
#
loop_
_entity_poly.entity_id
_entity_poly.type
_entity_poly.pdbx_seq_one_letter_code
_entity_poly.pdbx_strand_id
1 'polypeptide(L)' 'MTLERFLILGAILFGIGLYGALSKKHAIAVLMSLEIMFNGVNLTAVALSRYTVPQAFETASKFLLTGHVFTVFI' A
#
# COMPACT_ATOMS: atom_id res chain seq x y z
N MET A 1 -1.63 9.04 -14.59
CA MET A 1 -2.18 8.93 -13.22
C MET A 1 -1.25 9.64 -12.26
N THR A 2 -1.75 10.48 -11.37
CA THR A 2 -0.94 11.25 -10.41
C THR A 2 -0.66 10.44 -9.15
N LEU A 3 0.53 10.61 -8.55
CA LEU A 3 0.90 10.01 -7.26
C LEU A 3 -0.15 10.27 -6.17
N GLU A 4 -0.70 11.48 -6.16
CA GLU A 4 -1.77 11.90 -5.26
C GLU A 4 -2.98 10.95 -5.25
N ARG A 5 -3.40 10.46 -6.42
CA ARG A 5 -4.54 9.52 -6.51
C ARG A 5 -4.25 8.20 -5.82
N PHE A 6 -3.02 7.69 -5.90
CA PHE A 6 -2.63 6.46 -5.22
C PHE A 6 -2.53 6.64 -3.70
N LEU A 7 -2.02 7.80 -3.25
CA LEU A 7 -1.99 8.17 -1.83
C LEU A 7 -3.41 8.28 -1.24
N ILE A 8 -4.33 8.93 -1.96
CA ILE A 8 -5.73 9.04 -1.53
C ILE A 8 -6.38 7.65 -1.42
N LEU A 9 -6.17 6.78 -2.42
CA LEU A 9 -6.70 5.41 -2.37
C LEU A 9 -6.11 4.60 -1.20
N GLY A 10 -4.80 4.68 -0.98
CA GLY A 10 -4.14 4.03 0.15
C GLY A 10 -4.67 4.52 1.50
N ALA A 11 -4.88 5.83 1.64
CA ALA A 11 -5.45 6.44 2.84
C ALA A 11 -6.91 5.99 3.10
N ILE A 12 -7.73 5.88 2.05
CA ILE A 12 -9.11 5.38 2.16
C ILE A 12 -9.12 3.93 2.63
N LEU A 13 -8.31 3.05 2.02
CA LEU A 13 -8.22 1.64 2.40
C LEU A 13 -7.73 1.50 3.85
N PHE A 14 -6.70 2.26 4.24
CA PHE A 14 -6.20 2.29 5.61
C PHE A 14 -7.28 2.77 6.59
N GLY A 15 -8.05 3.81 6.26
CA GLY A 15 -9.13 4.32 7.09
C GLY A 15 -10.27 3.32 7.28
N ILE A 16 -10.67 2.60 6.22
CA ILE A 16 -11.67 1.53 6.29
C ILE A 16 -11.18 0.40 7.19
N GLY A 17 -9.94 -0.04 6.99
CA GLY A 17 -9.32 -1.07 7.83
C GLY A 17 -9.19 -0.63 9.29
N LEU A 18 -8.82 0.62 9.56
CA LEU A 18 -8.71 1.18 10.91
C LEU A 18 -10.08 1.21 11.61
N TYR A 19 -11.12 1.68 10.91
CA TYR A 19 -12.48 1.66 11.44
C TYR A 19 -12.96 0.23 11.73
N GLY A 20 -12.65 -0.71 10.83
CA GLY A 20 -12.93 -2.14 11.02
C GLY A 20 -12.21 -2.72 12.24
N ALA A 21 -10.93 -2.42 12.41
CA ALA A 21 -10.12 -2.93 13.52
C ALA A 21 -10.63 -2.42 14.88
N LEU A 22 -11.07 -1.16 14.98
CA LEU A 22 -11.57 -0.57 16.22
C LEU A 22 -13.03 -0.96 16.54
N SER A 23 -13.84 -1.23 15.52
CA SER A 23 -15.28 -1.51 15.72
C SER A 23 -15.59 -2.97 16.03
N LYS A 24 -14.68 -3.89 15.74
CA LYS A 24 -14.92 -5.34 15.85
C LYS A 24 -14.44 -5.89 17.18
N LYS A 25 -15.29 -6.69 17.83
CA LYS A 25 -14.98 -7.38 19.10
C LYS A 25 -14.38 -8.77 18.91
N HIS A 26 -14.47 -9.33 17.71
CA HIS A 26 -13.95 -10.67 17.41
C HIS A 26 -12.57 -10.56 16.77
N ALA A 27 -11.61 -11.32 17.30
CA ALA A 27 -10.23 -11.32 16.83
C ALA A 27 -10.11 -11.54 15.31
N ILE A 28 -10.87 -12.50 14.75
CA ILE A 28 -10.84 -12.78 13.30
C ILE A 28 -11.27 -11.56 12.48
N ALA A 29 -12.29 -10.83 12.91
CA ALA A 29 -12.76 -9.64 12.20
C ALA A 29 -11.77 -8.47 12.32
N VAL A 30 -11.02 -8.40 13.43
CA VAL A 30 -9.90 -7.45 13.58
C VAL A 30 -8.74 -7.84 12.65
N LEU A 31 -8.39 -9.12 12.57
CA LEU A 31 -7.34 -9.62 11.66
C LEU A 31 -7.69 -9.35 10.18
N MET A 32 -8.93 -9.60 9.77
CA MET A 32 -9.41 -9.25 8.42
C MET A 32 -9.33 -7.74 8.16
N SER A 33 -9.61 -6.91 9.17
CA SER A 33 -9.47 -5.46 9.04
C SER A 33 -8.01 -5.03 8.93
N LEU A 34 -7.10 -5.72 9.63
CA LEU A 34 -5.66 -5.50 9.53
C LEU A 34 -5.12 -5.88 8.14
N GLU A 35 -5.59 -6.97 7.53
CA GLU A 35 -5.23 -7.31 6.13
C GLU A 35 -5.59 -6.17 5.17
N ILE A 36 -6.75 -5.52 5.37
CA ILE A 36 -7.16 -4.35 4.59
C ILE A 36 -6.24 -3.14 4.86
N MET A 37 -5.86 -2.90 6.12
CA MET A 37 -4.92 -1.82 6.48
C MET A 37 -3.55 -2.04 5.84
N PHE A 38 -2.99 -3.25 5.95
CA PHE A 38 -1.69 -3.59 5.36
C PHE A 38 -1.71 -3.48 3.83
N ASN A 39 -2.82 -3.83 3.19
CA ASN A 39 -3.03 -3.60 1.76
C ASN A 39 -2.95 -2.12 1.37
N GLY A 40 -3.60 -1.23 2.13
CA GLY A 40 -3.52 0.22 1.90
C GLY A 40 -2.11 0.79 2.06
N VAL A 41 -1.35 0.29 3.04
CA VAL A 41 0.05 0.67 3.26
C VAL A 41 0.94 0.18 2.11
N ASN A 42 0.79 -1.08 1.69
CA ASN A 42 1.53 -1.63 0.54
C ASN A 42 1.27 -0.85 -0.74
N LEU A 43 0.01 -0.50 -1.03
CA LEU A 43 -0.34 0.33 -2.18
C LEU A 43 0.39 1.68 -2.14
N THR A 44 0.43 2.32 -0.97
CA THR A 44 1.12 3.60 -0.77
C THR A 44 2.63 3.46 -0.94
N ALA A 45 3.24 2.40 -0.40
CA ALA A 45 4.67 2.11 -0.53
C ALA A 45 5.07 1.85 -1.99
N VAL A 46 4.27 1.09 -2.74
CA VAL A 46 4.49 0.82 -4.18
C VAL A 46 4.37 2.10 -4.99
N ALA A 47 3.38 2.95 -4.70
CA ALA A 47 3.24 4.23 -5.36
C ALA A 47 4.45 5.13 -5.09
N LEU A 48 4.87 5.28 -3.83
CA LEU A 48 6.06 6.08 -3.49
C LEU A 48 7.32 5.53 -4.15
N SER A 49 7.52 4.21 -4.14
CA SER A 49 8.62 3.54 -4.84
C SER A 49 8.61 3.85 -6.34
N ARG A 50 7.45 3.85 -7.00
CA ARG A 50 7.32 4.12 -8.44
C ARG A 50 7.56 5.60 -8.80
N TYR A 51 7.07 6.53 -7.99
CA TYR A 51 7.08 7.96 -8.31
C TYR A 51 8.27 8.74 -7.74
N THR A 52 9.03 8.15 -6.81
CA THR A 52 10.23 8.79 -6.20
C THR A 52 11.53 8.45 -6.95
N VAL A 53 11.56 7.38 -7.75
CA VAL A 53 12.76 6.97 -8.50
C VAL A 53 13.10 8.02 -9.58
N PRO A 54 14.30 8.65 -9.54
CA PRO A 54 14.71 9.61 -10.56
C PRO A 54 14.75 8.97 -11.94
N GLN A 55 14.15 9.66 -12.93
CA GLN A 55 14.08 9.26 -14.34
C GLN A 55 15.46 9.08 -15.02
N ALA A 56 16.56 9.41 -14.34
CA ALA A 56 17.93 9.27 -14.84
C ALA A 56 18.50 7.83 -14.68
N PHE A 57 17.85 6.98 -13.88
CA PHE A 57 18.28 5.60 -13.60
C PHE A 57 17.16 4.65 -14.07
N GLU A 58 16.83 4.64 -15.37
CA GLU A 58 15.60 3.98 -15.86
C GLU A 58 15.77 2.53 -16.35
N THR A 59 16.96 2.07 -16.74
CA THR A 59 17.08 0.79 -17.48
C THR A 59 17.46 -0.42 -16.59
N ALA A 60 18.31 -0.26 -15.57
CA ALA A 60 18.76 -1.37 -14.71
C ALA A 60 17.97 -1.49 -13.39
N SER A 61 17.56 -0.36 -12.82
CA SER A 61 16.85 -0.23 -11.53
C SER A 61 15.35 -0.52 -11.61
N LYS A 62 14.72 -0.40 -12.79
CA LYS A 62 13.31 -0.80 -12.97
C LYS A 62 13.09 -2.29 -12.71
N PHE A 63 14.12 -3.14 -12.86
CA PHE A 63 14.06 -4.57 -12.57
C PHE A 63 14.32 -4.90 -11.08
N LEU A 64 15.09 -4.06 -10.37
CA LEU A 64 15.53 -4.31 -8.98
C LEU A 64 14.70 -3.55 -7.92
N LEU A 65 14.11 -2.40 -8.26
CA LEU A 65 13.31 -1.54 -7.35
C LEU A 65 11.83 -1.47 -7.72
N THR A 66 11.34 -2.36 -8.58
CA THR A 66 9.90 -2.38 -8.84
C THR A 66 9.21 -2.81 -7.55
N GLY A 67 8.32 -1.96 -7.01
CA GLY A 67 7.58 -2.23 -5.78
C GLY A 67 6.78 -3.56 -5.74
N HIS A 68 6.84 -4.39 -6.77
CA HIS A 68 6.34 -5.76 -6.80
C HIS A 68 6.74 -6.60 -5.58
N VAL A 69 7.94 -6.44 -5.01
CA VAL A 69 8.34 -7.19 -3.80
C VAL A 69 7.43 -6.83 -2.61
N PHE A 70 7.01 -5.57 -2.47
CA PHE A 70 6.06 -5.15 -1.44
C PHE A 70 4.67 -5.74 -1.65
N THR A 71 4.30 -6.12 -2.88
CA THR A 71 2.99 -6.74 -3.17
C THR A 71 2.91 -8.23 -2.84
N VAL A 72 4.05 -8.89 -2.59
CA VAL A 72 4.09 -10.33 -2.24
C VAL A 72 3.75 -10.57 -0.77
N PHE A 73 3.96 -9.57 0.09
CA PHE A 73 3.58 -9.62 1.49
C PHE A 73 2.11 -9.17 1.62
N ILE A 74 1.18 -10.07 1.32
CA ILE A 74 -0.24 -9.93 1.64
C ILE A 74 -0.65 -11.02 2.63
#